data_AF-K4AMM9-F1
#
_entry.id   AF-K4AMM9-F1
#
_cell.length_a   1.000
_cell.length_b   1.000
_cell.length_c   1.000
_cell.angle_alpha   90.00
_cell.angle_beta   90.00
_cell.angle_gamma   90.00
#
_symmetry.space_group_name_H-M   'P 1'
#
loop_
_entity.id
_entity.type
_entity.pdbx_description
1 polymer ?
#
loop_
_entity_poly.entity_id
_entity_poly.type
_entity_poly.pdbx_seq_one_letter_code
_entity_poly.pdbx_strand_id
1 'polypeptide(L)'
;MSDSIETVIEVKAEAEQPSDVRISASTSGFDEEISLYDGKFCGSGSMFKHIVAVKKQEELHVVLKMNESTYKWTFKAGVGVVIAPEHPVSGFTQYFVMNVSFRTKGKAASAWQWSCICNDVRVSRMCL
;
A
#
# COMPACT_ATOMS: atom_id res chain seq x y z
N MET A 1 -8.66 -20.01 -17.88
CA MET A 1 -8.84 -20.02 -16.41
C MET A 1 -8.20 -18.75 -15.89
N SER A 2 -8.95 -17.92 -15.15
CA SER A 2 -8.41 -16.68 -14.59
C SER A 2 -7.56 -17.02 -13.39
N ASP A 3 -6.23 -16.97 -13.54
CA ASP A 3 -5.27 -17.05 -12.42
C ASP A 3 -5.40 -15.78 -11.56
N SER A 4 -6.44 -15.75 -10.73
CA SER A 4 -6.60 -14.74 -9.67
C SER A 4 -5.69 -15.09 -8.51
N ILE A 5 -4.99 -14.09 -7.98
CA ILE A 5 -4.14 -14.19 -6.80
C ILE A 5 -4.70 -13.25 -5.73
N GLU A 6 -4.54 -13.64 -4.47
CA GLU A 6 -4.93 -12.81 -3.34
C GLU A 6 -3.76 -11.92 -2.97
N THR A 7 -4.01 -10.63 -2.75
CA THR A 7 -3.00 -9.65 -2.33
C THR A 7 -3.39 -9.11 -0.98
N VAL A 8 -2.44 -9.09 -0.04
CA VAL A 8 -2.62 -8.43 1.26
C VAL A 8 -1.94 -7.07 1.21
N ILE A 9 -2.70 -6.03 1.51
CA ILE A 9 -2.24 -4.65 1.63
C ILE A 9 -2.36 -4.25 3.09
N GLU A 10 -1.25 -3.91 3.72
CA GLU A 10 -1.19 -3.43 5.11
C GLU A 10 -0.50 -2.06 5.14
N VAL A 11 -1.13 -1.10 5.80
CA VAL A 11 -0.57 0.25 5.96
C VAL A 11 -0.35 0.54 7.43
N LYS A 12 0.85 1.01 7.75
CA LYS A 12 1.23 1.55 9.07
C LYS A 12 1.72 2.97 8.90
N ALA A 13 1.30 3.88 9.75
CA ALA A 13 1.69 5.28 9.63
C ALA A 13 1.74 5.98 10.98
N GLU A 14 2.40 7.14 11.01
CA GLU A 14 2.37 8.07 12.14
C GLU A 14 2.04 9.49 11.66
N ALA A 15 1.00 10.08 12.25
CA ALA A 15 0.57 11.45 11.99
C ALA A 15 0.31 12.19 13.31
N GLU A 16 0.94 13.36 13.51
CA GLU A 16 0.70 14.21 14.68
C GLU A 16 -0.65 14.93 14.62
N GLN A 17 -1.03 15.40 13.43
CA GLN A 17 -2.27 16.14 13.22
C GLN A 17 -3.31 15.27 12.52
N PRO A 18 -4.60 15.33 12.93
CA PRO A 18 -5.67 14.66 12.22
C PRO A 18 -5.75 15.11 10.76
N SER A 19 -5.61 14.16 9.84
CA SER A 19 -5.68 14.41 8.39
C SER A 19 -6.78 13.56 7.76
N ASP A 20 -7.50 14.14 6.80
CA ASP A 20 -8.45 13.39 5.97
C ASP A 20 -7.67 12.56 4.96
N VAL A 21 -7.81 11.23 5.07
CA VAL A 21 -7.06 10.26 4.30
C VAL A 21 -8.01 9.35 3.55
N ARG A 22 -7.75 9.20 2.26
CA ARG A 22 -8.43 8.21 1.42
C ARG A 22 -7.41 7.35 0.69
N ILE A 23 -7.53 6.04 0.85
CA ILE A 23 -6.69 5.05 0.16
C ILE A 23 -7.59 4.14 -0.64
N SER A 24 -7.31 4.02 -1.94
CA SER A 24 -8.03 3.14 -2.84
C SER A 24 -7.08 2.28 -3.67
N ALA A 25 -7.61 1.20 -4.21
CA ALA A 25 -6.89 0.32 -5.10
C ALA A 25 -7.69 0.01 -6.36
N SER A 26 -6.98 -0.18 -7.46
CA SER A 26 -7.53 -0.64 -8.73
C SER A 26 -6.52 -1.55 -9.41
N THR A 27 -6.99 -2.35 -10.36
CA THR A 27 -6.12 -3.26 -11.11
C THR A 27 -6.33 -3.07 -12.60
N SER A 28 -5.28 -3.10 -13.41
CA SER A 28 -5.35 -2.81 -14.86
C SER A 28 -6.29 -3.73 -15.66
N GLY A 29 -6.75 -4.84 -15.09
CA GLY A 29 -7.72 -5.75 -15.70
C GLY A 29 -9.14 -5.70 -15.12
N PHE A 30 -9.48 -4.71 -14.30
CA PHE A 30 -10.82 -4.47 -13.75
C PHE A 30 -11.12 -2.97 -13.74
N ASP A 31 -12.34 -2.58 -14.12
CA ASP A 31 -12.74 -1.16 -14.21
C ASP A 31 -13.13 -0.55 -12.85
N GLU A 32 -13.24 -1.37 -11.81
CA GLU A 32 -13.70 -0.94 -10.49
C GLU A 32 -12.52 -0.53 -9.57
N GLU A 33 -12.59 0.70 -9.05
CA GLU A 33 -11.78 1.15 -7.93
C GLU A 33 -12.44 0.73 -6.61
N ILE A 34 -11.67 0.11 -5.72
CA ILE A 34 -12.13 -0.24 -4.37
C ILE A 34 -11.57 0.74 -3.34
N SER A 35 -12.41 1.20 -2.42
CA SER A 35 -11.96 1.98 -1.26
C SER A 35 -11.39 1.04 -0.20
N LEU A 36 -10.14 1.28 0.22
CA LEU A 36 -9.45 0.54 1.28
C LEU A 36 -9.50 1.29 2.62
N TYR A 37 -9.55 2.62 2.57
CA TYR A 37 -9.71 3.46 3.75
C TYR A 37 -10.28 4.80 3.32
N ASP A 38 -11.24 5.33 4.07
CA ASP A 38 -11.79 6.68 3.88
C ASP A 38 -12.18 7.24 5.26
N GLY A 39 -11.36 8.16 5.78
CA GLY A 39 -11.56 8.70 7.12
C GLY A 39 -10.42 9.57 7.63
N LYS A 40 -10.52 9.97 8.90
CA LYS A 40 -9.48 10.74 9.58
C LYS A 40 -8.49 9.84 10.29
N PHE A 41 -7.20 10.10 10.08
CA PHE A 41 -6.12 9.40 10.77
C PHE A 41 -5.29 10.37 11.64
N CYS A 42 -4.99 9.95 12.87
CA CYS A 42 -4.05 10.58 13.79
C CYS A 42 -3.41 9.52 14.71
N GLY A 43 -2.23 9.81 15.23
CA GLY A 43 -1.45 8.89 16.07
C GLY A 43 -0.52 7.98 15.27
N SER A 44 -0.02 6.94 15.91
CA SER A 44 0.95 5.99 15.34
C SER A 44 0.42 4.56 15.35
N GLY A 45 0.63 3.82 14.26
CA GLY A 45 0.43 2.36 14.26
C GLY A 45 -0.19 1.84 12.98
N SER A 46 -0.91 0.71 13.11
CA SER A 46 -1.60 0.07 12.00
C SER A 46 -2.84 0.89 11.62
N MET A 47 -2.89 1.33 10.37
CA MET A 47 -4.01 2.08 9.83
C MET A 47 -5.08 1.14 9.29
N PHE A 48 -4.70 0.18 8.44
CA PHE A 48 -5.61 -0.89 7.98
C PHE A 48 -4.83 -2.11 7.45
N LYS A 49 -5.56 -3.20 7.26
CA LYS A 49 -5.11 -4.39 6.52
C LYS A 49 -6.26 -4.99 5.71
N HIS A 50 -6.10 -5.03 4.39
CA HIS A 50 -7.09 -5.58 3.46
C HIS A 50 -6.54 -6.73 2.63
N ILE A 51 -7.43 -7.64 2.23
CA ILE A 51 -7.14 -8.70 1.26
C ILE A 51 -7.94 -8.38 -0.01
N VAL A 52 -7.25 -8.28 -1.14
CA VAL A 52 -7.80 -7.87 -2.45
C VAL A 52 -7.49 -8.96 -3.47
N ALA A 53 -8.44 -9.31 -4.32
CA ALA A 53 -8.19 -10.22 -5.44
C ALA A 53 -7.63 -9.44 -6.64
N VAL A 54 -6.55 -9.92 -7.24
CA VAL A 54 -5.94 -9.31 -8.43
C VAL A 54 -5.65 -10.39 -9.48
N LYS A 55 -5.70 -10.03 -10.76
CA LYS A 55 -5.26 -10.94 -11.84
C LYS A 55 -3.74 -11.02 -11.85
N LYS A 56 -3.17 -12.23 -11.92
CA LYS A 56 -1.73 -12.48 -11.79
C LYS A 56 -0.82 -11.67 -12.72
N GLN A 57 -1.27 -11.38 -13.95
CA GLN A 57 -0.47 -10.68 -14.95
C GLN A 57 -0.67 -9.15 -14.94
N GLU A 58 -1.67 -8.68 -14.19
CA GLU A 58 -2.08 -7.28 -14.16
C GLU A 58 -1.35 -6.49 -13.07
N GLU A 59 -1.33 -5.19 -13.24
CA GLU A 59 -0.79 -4.26 -12.25
C GLU A 59 -1.84 -3.96 -11.18
N LEU A 60 -1.37 -3.82 -9.95
CA LEU A 60 -2.13 -3.28 -8.83
C LEU A 60 -1.69 -1.84 -8.62
N HIS A 61 -2.62 -0.91 -8.77
CA HIS A 61 -2.42 0.49 -8.45
C HIS A 61 -3.02 0.78 -7.08
N VAL A 62 -2.26 1.46 -6.22
CA VAL A 62 -2.76 1.99 -4.95
C VAL A 62 -2.60 3.50 -4.97
N VAL A 63 -3.67 4.21 -4.64
CA VAL A 63 -3.69 5.68 -4.60
C VAL A 63 -4.01 6.12 -3.18
N LEU A 64 -3.19 7.01 -2.65
CA LEU A 64 -3.44 7.76 -1.42
C LEU A 64 -3.77 9.20 -1.80
N LYS A 65 -4.91 9.69 -1.32
CA LYS A 65 -5.26 11.11 -1.31
C LYS A 65 -5.26 11.58 0.14
N MET A 66 -4.54 12.66 0.39
CA MET A 66 -4.54 13.31 1.69
C MET A 66 -4.44 14.81 1.49
N ASN A 67 -5.44 15.53 2.00
CA ASN A 67 -5.61 16.96 1.72
C ASN A 67 -5.54 17.22 0.21
N GLU A 68 -4.63 18.08 -0.25
CA GLU A 68 -4.42 18.40 -1.67
C GLU A 68 -3.36 17.52 -2.36
N SER A 69 -2.76 16.57 -1.64
CA SER A 69 -1.70 15.70 -2.17
C SER A 69 -2.23 14.35 -2.63
N THR A 70 -1.68 13.85 -3.76
CA THR A 70 -1.99 12.52 -4.29
C THR A 70 -0.70 11.73 -4.50
N TYR A 71 -0.66 10.51 -3.97
CA TYR A 71 0.47 9.59 -4.08
C TYR A 71 0.01 8.30 -4.74
N LYS A 72 0.79 7.79 -5.69
CA LYS A 72 0.46 6.58 -6.44
C LYS A 72 1.59 5.56 -6.34
N TRP A 73 1.22 4.33 -6.02
CA TRP A 73 2.07 3.16 -6.15
C TRP A 73 1.53 2.25 -7.26
N THR A 74 2.44 1.57 -7.94
CA THR A 74 2.12 0.50 -8.87
C THR A 74 2.93 -0.72 -8.50
N PHE A 75 2.24 -1.85 -8.33
CA PHE A 75 2.83 -3.13 -7.97
C PHE A 75 2.49 -4.17 -9.03
N LYS A 76 3.38 -5.14 -9.21
CA LYS A 76 3.16 -6.27 -10.11
C LYS A 76 3.65 -7.56 -9.49
N ALA A 77 2.82 -8.59 -9.54
CA ALA A 77 3.16 -9.89 -8.96
C ALA A 77 4.41 -10.47 -9.64
N GLY A 78 5.35 -10.98 -8.84
CA GLY A 78 6.63 -11.50 -9.33
C GLY A 78 7.67 -10.43 -9.70
N VAL A 79 7.29 -9.14 -9.69
CA VAL A 79 8.21 -8.01 -9.92
C VAL A 79 8.39 -7.19 -8.64
N GLY A 80 7.32 -6.97 -7.88
CA GLY A 80 7.32 -6.10 -6.71
C GLY A 80 6.81 -4.69 -7.04
N VAL A 81 7.51 -3.67 -6.56
CA VAL A 81 7.17 -2.25 -6.79
C VAL A 81 7.68 -1.83 -8.16
N VAL A 82 6.78 -1.33 -9.00
CA VAL A 82 7.09 -0.78 -10.34
C VAL A 82 7.20 0.74 -10.26
N ILE A 83 6.26 1.38 -9.54
CA ILE A 83 6.24 2.83 -9.33
C ILE A 83 5.98 3.09 -7.86
N ALA A 84 6.74 4.01 -7.28
CA ALA A 84 6.50 4.60 -5.97
C ALA A 84 6.71 6.11 -6.03
N PRO A 85 6.14 6.89 -5.10
CA PRO A 85 6.42 8.32 -4.99
C PRO A 85 7.91 8.59 -4.76
N GLU A 86 8.45 9.64 -5.38
CA GLU A 86 9.87 10.04 -5.24
C GLU A 86 10.19 10.62 -3.85
N HIS A 87 9.20 11.21 -3.19
CA HIS A 87 9.35 11.90 -1.93
C HIS A 87 8.52 11.21 -0.83
N PRO A 88 8.90 11.37 0.46
CA PRO A 88 8.08 10.94 1.57
C PRO A 88 6.65 11.47 1.43
N VAL A 89 5.70 10.69 1.93
CA VAL A 89 4.30 11.10 1.95
C VAL A 89 4.15 12.24 2.96
N SER A 90 4.02 13.47 2.46
CA SER A 90 3.82 14.67 3.29
C SER A 90 2.60 14.50 4.18
N GLY A 91 2.63 15.00 5.42
CA GLY A 91 1.54 14.87 6.40
C GLY A 91 1.65 13.68 7.36
N PHE A 92 2.58 12.75 7.10
CA PHE A 92 3.03 11.77 8.10
C PHE A 92 4.38 12.21 8.70
N THR A 93 4.54 12.09 10.01
CA THR A 93 5.61 12.78 10.75
C THR A 93 6.90 11.99 10.85
N GLN A 94 6.83 10.68 11.02
CA GLN A 94 8.01 9.80 11.06
C GLN A 94 8.00 8.72 9.99
N TYR A 95 6.85 8.07 9.77
CA TYR A 95 6.77 7.01 8.78
C TYR A 95 5.39 6.87 8.16
N PHE A 96 5.40 6.42 6.91
CA PHE A 96 4.27 5.83 6.21
C PHE A 96 4.81 4.60 5.51
N VAL A 97 4.40 3.42 5.97
CA VAL A 97 4.85 2.13 5.44
C VAL A 97 3.65 1.42 4.84
N MET A 98 3.76 1.12 3.55
CA MET A 98 2.82 0.26 2.85
C MET A 98 3.49 -1.08 2.52
N ASN A 99 2.94 -2.15 3.08
CA ASN A 99 3.35 -3.52 2.81
C ASN A 99 2.34 -4.15 1.86
N VAL A 100 2.81 -4.53 0.66
CA VAL A 100 2.01 -5.29 -0.31
C VAL A 100 2.62 -6.67 -0.49
N SER A 101 1.79 -7.70 -0.31
CA SER A 101 2.19 -9.09 -0.52
C SER A 101 1.21 -9.85 -1.38
N PHE A 102 1.72 -10.47 -2.44
CA PHE A 102 0.97 -11.30 -3.36
C PHE A 102 1.01 -12.76 -2.90
N ARG A 103 -0.12 -13.46 -2.94
CA ARG A 103 -0.26 -14.86 -2.53
C ARG A 103 -1.08 -15.61 -3.57
N THR A 104 -0.55 -16.73 -4.06
CA THR A 104 -1.34 -17.67 -4.87
C THR A 104 -2.22 -18.54 -3.97
N LYS A 105 -3.46 -18.79 -4.36
CA LYS A 105 -4.36 -19.70 -3.63
C LYS A 105 -3.93 -21.17 -3.88
N GLY A 106 -3.75 -21.98 -2.84
CA GLY A 106 -3.42 -23.42 -2.94
C GLY A 106 -1.96 -23.81 -2.60
N LYS A 107 -1.57 -25.08 -2.82
CA LYS A 107 -0.28 -25.69 -2.38
C LYS A 107 1.01 -24.96 -2.83
N ALA A 108 0.94 -24.05 -3.80
CA ALA A 108 2.06 -23.22 -4.26
C ALA A 108 2.31 -21.96 -3.40
N ALA A 109 1.44 -21.67 -2.43
CA ALA A 109 1.48 -20.47 -1.59
C ALA A 109 2.73 -20.33 -0.69
N SER A 110 3.44 -21.43 -0.42
CA SER A 110 4.59 -21.44 0.49
C SER A 110 5.88 -20.87 -0.12
N ALA A 111 5.94 -20.63 -1.43
CA ALA A 111 7.18 -20.24 -2.12
C ALA A 111 7.28 -18.76 -2.51
N TRP A 112 6.18 -17.99 -2.44
CA TRP A 112 6.13 -16.63 -3.00
C TRP A 112 5.42 -15.68 -2.03
N GLN A 113 6.10 -15.27 -0.97
CA GLN A 113 5.67 -14.15 -0.14
C GLN A 113 6.66 -13.00 -0.38
N TRP A 114 6.35 -12.12 -1.33
CA TRP A 114 7.09 -10.89 -1.51
C TRP A 114 6.54 -9.85 -0.54
N SER A 115 7.38 -9.30 0.33
CA SER A 115 7.06 -8.08 1.09
C SER A 115 7.75 -6.92 0.39
N CYS A 116 6.99 -6.12 -0.36
CA CYS A 116 7.50 -4.82 -0.79
C CYS A 116 7.20 -3.80 0.31
N ILE A 117 8.27 -3.33 0.97
CA ILE A 117 8.24 -2.23 1.92
C ILE A 117 8.57 -0.97 1.13
N CYS A 118 7.62 -0.05 0.98
CA CYS A 118 7.95 1.31 0.54
C CYS A 118 8.03 2.22 1.77
N ASN A 119 9.17 2.91 1.90
CA ASN A 119 9.54 3.92 2.88
C ASN A 119 9.91 3.44 4.30
N ASP A 120 11.05 2.76 4.43
CA ASP A 120 11.82 2.77 5.70
C ASP A 120 12.65 4.07 5.75
N VAL A 121 11.98 5.23 5.81
CA VAL A 121 12.67 6.50 6.11
C VAL A 121 12.69 6.63 7.62
N ARG A 122 13.68 6.00 8.27
CA ARG A 122 13.98 6.27 9.67
C ARG A 122 14.57 7.66 9.76
N VAL A 123 13.82 8.59 10.34
CA VAL A 123 14.44 9.78 10.91
C VAL A 123 15.18 9.31 12.16
N SER A 124 16.49 9.11 12.04
CA SER A 124 17.35 9.05 13.22
C SER A 124 17.15 10.39 13.95
N ARG A 125 16.52 10.36 15.13
CA ARG A 125 16.67 11.45 16.09
C ARG A 125 18.17 11.59 16.34
N MET A 126 18.81 12.57 15.71
CA MET A 126 20.02 13.14 16.28
C MET A 126 19.54 13.96 17.47
N CYS A 127 19.67 13.37 18.66
CA CYS A 127 19.60 14.13 19.89
C CYS A 127 20.75 15.15 19.87
N LEU A 128 20.42 16.44 19.93
CA LEU A 128 21.23 17.48 20.55
C LEU A 128 20.32 18.28 21.46
#